data_AF-A0A6P3V9G0-F1
#
_entry.id   AF-A0A6P3V9G0-F1
#
_cell.length_a   1.000
_cell.length_b   1.000
_cell.length_c   1.000
_cell.angle_alpha   90.00
_cell.angle_beta   90.00
_cell.angle_gamma   90.00
#
_symmetry.space_group_name_H-M   'P 1'
#
loop_
_entity.id
_entity.type
_entity.pdbx_description
1 polymer ?
#
loop_
_entity_poly.entity_id
_entity_poly.type
_entity_poly.pdbx_seq_one_letter_code
_entity_poly.pdbx_strand_id
1 'polypeptide(L)'
;NEYTKVPRTSLATSVPSCRSVSSSEDGPSSHSGRSQQSDREATRNVQEGIRYRILHLSEQLRVERASRDENTRIYLKVVASADRHQAAHIRQAFEKINQRTSASISHIECRLRQCCQQLLELEGRRPSGLALKAEDSLDNVQQPGGAVGADAPESYVCSPQRQRELLLHRAEEQLEVVRSSCLSLQGGYESLQDRYLSDLPESLESLQEQRY
;
A
#
# COMPACT_ATOMS: atom_id res chain seq x y z
N ASN A 1 -52.17 -12.04 51.63
CA ASN A 1 -52.35 -11.51 50.26
C ASN A 1 -51.44 -12.33 49.35
N GLU A 2 -51.96 -13.45 48.87
CA GLU A 2 -52.59 -13.57 47.53
C GLU A 2 -51.51 -13.92 46.50
N TYR A 3 -51.17 -15.20 46.36
CA TYR A 3 -51.79 -16.19 45.46
C TYR A 3 -51.72 -15.80 43.97
N THR A 4 -50.83 -16.47 43.23
CA THR A 4 -51.20 -17.03 41.93
C THR A 4 -50.36 -18.27 41.64
N LYS A 5 -51.03 -19.41 41.76
CA LYS A 5 -50.64 -20.76 41.35
C LYS A 5 -51.57 -21.11 40.21
N VAL A 6 -51.08 -21.63 39.08
CA VAL A 6 -51.75 -22.71 38.32
C VAL A 6 -50.82 -23.29 37.23
N PRO A 7 -51.03 -24.55 36.83
CA PRO A 7 -49.95 -25.52 36.66
C PRO A 7 -49.76 -26.01 35.22
N ARG A 8 -48.56 -26.57 34.93
CA ARG A 8 -48.30 -27.32 33.71
C ARG A 8 -48.87 -28.73 33.81
N THR A 9 -49.82 -29.03 32.95
CA THR A 9 -50.42 -30.34 32.69
C THR A 9 -49.44 -31.27 31.98
N SER A 10 -49.29 -32.49 32.51
CA SER A 10 -48.74 -33.67 31.85
C SER A 10 -49.86 -34.40 31.10
N LEU A 11 -49.57 -34.96 29.91
CA LEU A 11 -49.97 -36.32 29.51
C LEU A 11 -49.39 -36.70 28.14
N ALA A 12 -48.93 -37.94 28.08
CA ALA A 12 -48.26 -38.61 26.98
C ALA A 12 -49.22 -39.14 25.91
N THR A 13 -48.72 -39.38 24.70
CA THR A 13 -49.13 -40.50 23.79
C THR A 13 -48.22 -40.48 22.55
N SER A 14 -47.39 -41.50 22.38
CA SER A 14 -47.56 -42.63 21.44
C SER A 14 -47.00 -42.35 20.03
N VAL A 15 -46.05 -43.21 19.66
CA VAL A 15 -45.40 -43.34 18.36
C VAL A 15 -46.41 -43.80 17.30
N PRO A 16 -46.18 -43.44 16.02
CA PRO A 16 -46.35 -44.41 14.95
C PRO A 16 -45.08 -44.55 14.09
N SER A 17 -44.70 -45.81 13.93
CA SER A 17 -43.76 -46.35 12.95
C SER A 17 -44.20 -46.01 11.52
N CYS A 18 -43.28 -45.57 10.67
CA CYS A 18 -43.32 -45.81 9.23
C CYS A 18 -41.90 -45.85 8.65
N ARG A 19 -41.54 -47.01 8.11
CA ARG A 19 -40.41 -47.24 7.18
C ARG A 19 -40.46 -46.27 6.01
N SER A 20 -39.30 -45.80 5.54
CA SER A 20 -39.01 -45.52 4.12
C SER A 20 -37.48 -45.46 3.96
N VAL A 21 -36.87 -46.56 3.52
CA VAL A 21 -36.34 -46.79 2.16
C VAL A 21 -35.40 -45.70 1.64
N SER A 22 -34.16 -46.10 1.35
CA SER A 22 -33.16 -45.32 0.64
C SER A 22 -33.74 -44.65 -0.60
N SER A 23 -33.49 -43.36 -0.76
CA SER A 23 -33.40 -42.74 -2.08
C SER A 23 -31.96 -42.31 -2.27
N SER A 24 -31.23 -43.10 -3.05
CA SER A 24 -29.97 -42.71 -3.64
C SER A 24 -30.24 -41.56 -4.60
N GLU A 25 -30.10 -40.33 -4.11
CA GLU A 25 -29.87 -39.21 -4.99
C GLU A 25 -28.36 -39.14 -5.21
N ASP A 26 -27.93 -39.84 -6.27
CA ASP A 26 -26.67 -39.59 -6.95
C ASP A 26 -26.76 -38.18 -7.59
N GLY A 27 -26.75 -37.17 -6.73
CA GLY A 27 -26.78 -35.76 -7.11
C GLY A 27 -25.35 -35.24 -7.21
N PRO A 28 -24.95 -34.55 -8.29
CA PRO A 28 -23.60 -34.04 -8.42
C PRO A 28 -23.32 -33.12 -7.25
N SER A 29 -22.29 -33.47 -6.49
CA SER A 29 -21.83 -32.75 -5.32
C SER A 29 -21.67 -31.26 -5.59
N SER A 30 -22.67 -30.47 -5.19
CA SER A 30 -22.67 -29.01 -5.26
C SER A 30 -21.86 -28.36 -4.12
N HIS A 31 -21.11 -29.16 -3.34
CA HIS A 31 -20.24 -28.65 -2.28
C HIS A 31 -19.07 -27.80 -2.80
N SER A 32 -18.67 -27.95 -4.07
CA SER A 32 -17.60 -27.15 -4.66
C SER A 32 -17.98 -25.67 -4.91
N GLY A 33 -19.25 -25.36 -5.23
CA GLY A 33 -19.66 -23.98 -5.55
C GLY A 33 -19.78 -23.08 -4.32
N ARG A 34 -20.31 -23.62 -3.21
CA ARG A 34 -20.53 -22.85 -1.98
C ARG A 34 -19.22 -22.53 -1.24
N SER A 35 -18.25 -23.44 -1.29
CA SER A 35 -16.89 -23.22 -0.77
C SER A 35 -16.15 -22.14 -1.56
N GLN A 36 -16.15 -22.23 -2.90
CA GLN A 36 -15.50 -21.24 -3.77
C GLN A 36 -16.12 -19.84 -3.66
N GLN A 37 -17.43 -19.74 -3.44
CA GLN A 37 -18.10 -18.46 -3.25
C GLN A 37 -17.67 -17.79 -1.94
N SER A 38 -17.58 -18.54 -0.84
CA SER A 38 -17.07 -18.07 0.45
C SER A 38 -15.61 -17.62 0.37
N ASP A 39 -14.76 -18.35 -0.38
CA ASP A 39 -13.33 -18.05 -0.52
C ASP A 39 -13.09 -16.76 -1.34
N ARG A 40 -13.91 -16.54 -2.38
CA ARG A 40 -13.91 -15.29 -3.16
C ARG A 40 -14.44 -14.10 -2.37
N GLU A 41 -15.35 -14.31 -1.43
CA GLU A 41 -15.81 -13.26 -0.50
C GLU A 41 -14.74 -12.94 0.55
N ALA A 42 -14.09 -13.95 1.13
CA ALA A 42 -12.99 -13.76 2.08
C ALA A 42 -11.84 -12.96 1.47
N THR A 43 -11.42 -13.31 0.24
CA THR A 43 -10.37 -12.60 -0.49
C THR A 43 -10.74 -11.13 -0.72
N ARG A 44 -11.99 -10.86 -1.13
CA ARG A 44 -12.49 -9.49 -1.32
C ARG A 44 -12.51 -8.68 -0.03
N ASN A 45 -12.94 -9.28 1.08
CA ASN A 45 -12.98 -8.61 2.38
C ASN A 45 -11.57 -8.25 2.88
N VAL A 46 -10.59 -9.14 2.69
CA VAL A 46 -9.18 -8.87 3.04
C VAL A 46 -8.63 -7.73 2.17
N GLN A 47 -8.90 -7.77 0.87
CA GLN A 47 -8.50 -6.74 -0.08
C GLN A 47 -9.07 -5.36 0.31
N GLU A 48 -10.35 -5.31 0.68
CA GLU A 48 -11.00 -4.08 1.13
C GLU A 48 -10.41 -3.57 2.44
N GLY A 49 -10.11 -4.45 3.40
CA GLY A 49 -9.41 -4.09 4.62
C GLY A 49 -8.05 -3.46 4.37
N ILE A 50 -7.29 -3.97 3.39
CA ILE A 50 -5.99 -3.41 3.00
C ILE A 50 -6.18 -2.04 2.31
N ARG A 51 -7.17 -1.87 1.43
CA ARG A 51 -7.49 -0.56 0.82
C ARG A 51 -7.83 0.48 1.88
N TYR A 52 -8.67 0.13 2.85
CA TYR A 52 -8.97 1.01 3.97
C TYR A 52 -7.70 1.38 4.75
N ARG A 53 -6.81 0.42 5.01
CA ARG A 53 -5.54 0.68 5.70
C ARG A 53 -4.65 1.64 4.91
N ILE A 54 -4.57 1.49 3.59
CA ILE A 54 -3.81 2.40 2.70
C ILE A 54 -4.38 3.81 2.80
N LEU A 55 -5.69 3.98 2.68
CA LEU A 55 -6.36 5.28 2.80
C LEU A 55 -6.07 5.93 4.16
N HIS A 56 -6.25 5.17 5.24
CA HIS A 56 -6.00 5.66 6.61
C HIS A 56 -4.55 6.10 6.82
N LEU A 57 -3.58 5.27 6.45
CA LEU A 57 -2.16 5.60 6.59
C LEU A 57 -1.76 6.78 5.69
N SER A 58 -2.36 6.91 4.51
CA SER A 58 -2.12 8.06 3.61
C SER A 58 -2.59 9.37 4.23
N GLU A 59 -3.76 9.35 4.88
CA GLU A 59 -4.26 10.51 5.61
C GLU A 59 -3.40 10.84 6.84
N GLN A 60 -2.99 9.82 7.60
CA GLN A 60 -2.03 10.02 8.71
C GLN A 60 -0.72 10.64 8.22
N LEU A 61 -0.18 10.17 7.09
CA LEU A 61 1.02 10.73 6.48
C LEU A 61 0.83 12.19 6.08
N ARG A 62 -0.32 12.54 5.51
CA ARG A 62 -0.67 13.91 5.13
C ARG A 62 -0.71 14.83 6.35
N VAL A 63 -1.40 14.41 7.41
CA VAL A 63 -1.51 15.17 8.66
C VAL A 63 -0.14 15.35 9.32
N GLU A 64 0.67 14.29 9.40
CA GLU A 64 1.98 14.35 10.03
C GLU A 64 2.95 15.28 9.27
N ARG A 65 2.91 15.25 7.92
CA ARG A 65 3.68 16.18 7.08
C ARG A 65 3.22 17.63 7.29
N ALA A 66 1.92 17.89 7.27
CA ALA A 66 1.38 19.22 7.51
C ALA A 66 1.74 19.75 8.92
N SER A 67 1.68 18.89 9.94
CA SER A 67 2.12 19.22 11.31
C SER A 67 3.61 19.56 11.38
N ARG A 68 4.46 18.79 10.68
CA ARG A 68 5.91 19.08 10.57
C ARG A 68 6.17 20.43 9.93
N ASP A 69 5.46 20.74 8.85
CA ASP A 69 5.64 21.99 8.11
C ASP A 69 5.18 23.18 8.97
N GLU A 70 4.08 23.04 9.70
CA GLU A 70 3.62 24.04 10.65
C GLU A 70 4.60 24.23 11.82
N ASN A 71 5.15 23.14 12.37
CA ASN A 71 6.20 23.22 13.39
C ASN A 71 7.45 23.93 12.87
N THR A 72 7.84 23.69 11.62
CA THR A 72 8.97 24.38 10.97
C THR A 72 8.68 25.87 10.84
N ARG A 73 7.48 26.23 10.41
CA ARG A 73 7.03 27.62 10.30
C ARG A 73 7.05 28.33 11.66
N ILE A 74 6.54 27.69 12.71
CA ILE A 74 6.55 28.23 14.08
C ILE A 74 7.99 28.37 14.59
N TYR A 75 8.83 27.36 14.39
CA TYR A 75 10.25 27.40 14.76
C TYR A 75 10.94 28.62 14.13
N LEU A 76 10.79 28.82 12.82
CA LEU A 76 11.39 29.95 12.11
C LEU A 76 10.92 31.30 12.68
N LYS A 77 9.64 31.42 13.03
CA LYS A 77 9.09 32.64 13.63
C LYS A 77 9.71 32.92 15.01
N VAL A 78 9.78 31.91 15.88
CA VAL A 78 10.22 32.09 17.27
C VAL A 78 11.74 32.26 17.35
N VAL A 79 12.52 31.53 16.53
CA VAL A 79 13.97 31.65 16.52
C VAL A 79 14.45 33.01 15.99
N ALA A 80 13.70 33.62 15.06
CA ALA A 80 14.03 34.93 14.50
C ALA A 80 13.96 36.07 15.53
N SER A 81 13.10 35.95 16.54
CA SER A 81 12.95 36.94 17.61
C SER A 81 13.70 36.59 18.90
N ALA A 82 14.37 35.44 18.95
CA ALA A 82 15.02 34.94 20.16
C ALA A 82 16.45 35.48 20.32
N ASP A 83 16.87 35.72 21.57
CA ASP A 83 18.27 36.00 21.86
C ASP A 83 19.17 34.77 21.64
N ARG A 84 20.50 34.95 21.70
CA ARG A 84 21.47 33.90 21.37
C ARG A 84 21.34 32.64 22.24
N HIS A 85 21.03 32.78 23.53
CA HIS A 85 20.89 31.67 24.45
C HIS A 85 19.53 30.98 24.26
N GLN A 86 18.45 31.75 24.16
CA GLN A 86 17.11 31.24 23.84
C GLN A 86 17.09 30.48 22.51
N ALA A 87 17.72 31.04 21.47
CA ALA A 87 17.79 30.42 20.15
C ALA A 87 18.50 29.06 20.18
N ALA A 88 19.49 28.87 21.06
CA ALA A 88 20.13 27.56 21.23
C ALA A 88 19.16 26.52 21.83
N HIS A 89 18.40 26.89 22.85
CA HIS A 89 17.38 26.01 23.44
C HIS A 89 16.23 25.72 22.46
N ILE A 90 15.77 26.73 21.71
CA ILE A 90 14.73 26.57 20.68
C ILE A 90 15.19 25.60 19.59
N ARG A 91 16.44 25.71 19.12
CA ARG A 91 17.03 24.77 18.14
C ARG A 91 17.04 23.35 18.67
N GLN A 92 17.50 23.14 19.91
CA GLN A 92 17.55 21.81 20.50
C GLN A 92 16.16 21.18 20.64
N ALA A 93 15.16 21.96 21.05
CA ALA A 93 13.78 21.50 21.13
C ALA A 93 13.21 21.13 19.76
N PHE A 94 13.45 21.97 18.74
CA PHE A 94 13.05 21.70 17.36
C PHE A 94 13.69 20.43 16.82
N GLU A 95 14.99 20.24 17.01
CA GLU A 95 15.73 19.04 16.59
C GLU A 95 15.07 17.77 17.14
N LYS A 96 14.76 17.75 18.44
CA LYS A 96 14.12 16.61 19.10
C LYS A 96 12.72 16.31 18.54
N ILE A 97 11.93 17.35 18.29
CA ILE A 97 10.59 17.20 17.68
C ILE A 97 10.73 16.69 16.25
N ASN A 98 11.65 17.26 15.46
CA ASN A 98 11.88 16.91 14.07
C ASN A 98 12.36 15.45 13.93
N GLN A 99 13.24 14.96 14.82
CA GLN A 99 13.65 13.56 14.86
C GLN A 99 12.46 12.63 15.09
N ARG A 100 11.60 12.94 16.07
CA ARG A 100 10.40 12.13 16.36
C ARG A 100 9.43 12.12 15.18
N THR A 101 9.13 13.28 14.61
CA THR A 101 8.23 13.39 13.46
C THR A 101 8.81 12.70 12.23
N SER A 102 10.12 12.80 12.00
CA SER A 102 10.79 12.08 10.91
C SER A 102 10.69 10.56 11.08
N ALA A 103 10.90 10.05 12.29
CA ALA A 103 10.71 8.63 12.59
C ALA A 103 9.25 8.17 12.37
N SER A 104 8.28 8.97 12.81
CA SER A 104 6.84 8.72 12.61
C SER A 104 6.47 8.65 11.12
N ILE A 105 6.86 9.66 10.34
CA ILE A 105 6.64 9.72 8.88
C ILE A 105 7.23 8.47 8.22
N SER A 106 8.46 8.13 8.58
CA SER A 106 9.16 6.97 8.00
C SER A 106 8.45 5.64 8.29
N HIS A 107 7.92 5.49 9.51
CA HIS A 107 7.15 4.33 9.90
C HIS A 107 5.84 4.23 9.11
N ILE A 108 5.10 5.35 8.98
CA ILE A 108 3.85 5.40 8.19
C ILE A 108 4.14 5.05 6.72
N GLU A 109 5.18 5.64 6.13
CA GLU A 109 5.60 5.34 4.75
C GLU A 109 5.97 3.86 4.56
N CYS A 110 6.65 3.25 5.54
CA CYS A 110 6.98 1.82 5.48
C CYS A 110 5.73 0.94 5.50
N ARG A 111 4.77 1.26 6.35
CA ARG A 111 3.51 0.52 6.43
C ARG A 111 2.66 0.69 5.18
N LEU A 112 2.64 1.88 4.59
CA LEU A 112 1.99 2.12 3.30
C LEU A 112 2.55 1.21 2.22
N ARG A 113 3.88 1.14 2.08
CA ARG A 113 4.53 0.25 1.12
C ARG A 113 4.15 -1.20 1.34
N GLN A 114 4.18 -1.67 2.59
CA GLN A 114 3.77 -3.04 2.92
C GLN A 114 2.32 -3.32 2.54
N CYS A 115 1.38 -2.41 2.86
CA CYS A 115 -0.01 -2.59 2.47
C CYS A 115 -0.21 -2.59 0.95
N CYS A 116 0.48 -1.72 0.21
CA CYS A 116 0.42 -1.71 -1.25
C CYS A 116 0.98 -3.00 -1.87
N GLN A 117 2.09 -3.52 -1.32
CA GLN A 117 2.67 -4.80 -1.75
C GLN A 117 1.70 -5.96 -1.51
N GLN A 118 1.10 -6.04 -0.31
CA GLN A 118 0.09 -7.04 0.02
C GLN A 118 -1.13 -6.97 -0.90
N LEU A 119 -1.59 -5.75 -1.22
CA LEU A 119 -2.71 -5.56 -2.14
C LEU A 119 -2.38 -6.07 -3.55
N LEU A 120 -1.16 -5.79 -4.04
CA LEU A 120 -0.70 -6.22 -5.35
C LEU A 120 -0.56 -7.75 -5.45
N GLU A 121 -0.03 -8.39 -4.40
CA GLU A 121 0.08 -9.84 -4.28
C GLU A 121 -1.29 -10.52 -4.33
N LEU A 122 -2.29 -9.96 -3.64
CA LEU A 122 -3.68 -10.44 -3.67
C LEU A 122 -4.39 -10.17 -4.99
N GLU A 123 -4.01 -9.10 -5.71
CA GLU A 123 -4.55 -8.77 -7.03
C GLU A 123 -3.95 -9.63 -8.15
N GLY A 124 -2.99 -10.51 -7.85
CA GLY A 124 -2.38 -11.42 -8.82
C GLY A 124 -1.51 -10.72 -9.88
N ARG A 125 -1.29 -9.40 -9.76
CA ARG A 125 -0.36 -8.66 -10.61
C ARG A 125 1.06 -8.77 -10.07
N ARG A 126 1.65 -9.96 -10.21
CA ARG A 126 3.10 -10.10 -10.13
C ARG A 126 3.73 -9.25 -11.25
N PRO A 127 4.74 -8.40 -10.99
CA PRO A 127 5.53 -7.80 -12.05
C PRO A 127 6.20 -8.92 -12.83
N SER A 128 5.69 -9.21 -14.02
CA SER A 128 6.31 -10.15 -14.94
C SER A 128 7.58 -9.53 -15.51
N GLY A 129 8.73 -10.12 -15.17
CA GLY A 129 9.84 -10.31 -16.13
C GLY A 129 11.05 -9.39 -16.06
N LEU A 130 11.98 -9.67 -15.15
CA LEU A 130 13.40 -9.74 -15.49
C LEU A 130 13.98 -11.03 -14.91
N ALA A 131 13.61 -12.15 -15.53
CA ALA A 131 14.33 -13.41 -15.36
C ALA A 131 15.63 -13.31 -16.18
N LEU A 132 16.66 -12.67 -15.60
CA LEU A 132 18.03 -12.92 -16.06
C LEU A 132 18.42 -14.31 -15.55
N LYS A 133 18.36 -15.21 -16.52
CA LYS A 133 18.93 -16.55 -16.54
C LYS A 133 20.37 -16.51 -16.01
N ALA A 134 20.60 -17.14 -14.87
CA ALA A 134 21.91 -17.63 -14.45
C ALA A 134 21.66 -18.88 -13.59
N GLU A 135 21.43 -19.98 -14.30
CA GLU A 135 21.71 -21.31 -13.76
C GLU A 135 23.23 -21.42 -13.66
N ASP A 136 23.78 -21.70 -12.48
CA ASP A 136 24.62 -22.89 -12.29
C ASP A 136 24.96 -23.10 -10.80
N SER A 137 24.91 -24.37 -10.41
CA SER A 137 25.60 -25.02 -9.28
C SER A 137 24.92 -25.04 -7.90
N LEU A 138 24.36 -26.23 -7.67
CA LEU A 138 24.04 -26.90 -6.41
C LEU A 138 25.26 -27.12 -5.49
N ASP A 139 24.95 -27.64 -4.29
CA ASP A 139 25.81 -28.16 -3.21
C ASP A 139 26.18 -27.17 -2.09
N ASN A 140 26.08 -27.44 -0.78
CA ASN A 140 25.62 -28.59 0.00
C ASN A 140 25.61 -28.16 1.50
N VAL A 141 24.64 -28.64 2.28
CA VAL A 141 24.67 -28.93 3.75
C VAL A 141 25.28 -27.88 4.72
N GLN A 142 24.44 -27.36 5.65
CA GLN A 142 24.41 -27.77 7.07
C GLN A 142 23.47 -26.89 7.91
N GLN A 143 22.33 -27.45 8.29
CA GLN A 143 21.56 -27.03 9.47
C GLN A 143 22.25 -27.55 10.74
N PRO A 144 22.13 -26.82 11.87
CA PRO A 144 21.65 -27.51 13.06
C PRO A 144 20.57 -26.72 13.79
N GLY A 145 19.55 -27.45 14.22
CA GLY A 145 18.47 -26.95 15.06
C GLY A 145 18.91 -26.69 16.49
N GLY A 146 18.21 -25.73 17.10
CA GLY A 146 18.16 -25.50 18.54
C GLY A 146 16.84 -24.84 18.87
N ALA A 147 15.88 -25.62 19.35
CA ALA A 147 14.63 -25.12 19.91
C ALA A 147 14.89 -24.50 21.30
N VAL A 148 14.08 -23.48 21.66
CA VAL A 148 13.49 -23.19 22.99
C VAL A 148 13.26 -21.67 23.10
N GLY A 149 12.04 -21.27 23.47
CA GLY A 149 11.78 -19.99 24.12
C GLY A 149 10.67 -19.16 23.50
N ALA A 150 9.71 -18.77 24.34
CA ALA A 150 8.46 -18.12 24.00
C ALA A 150 8.55 -16.60 23.87
N ASP A 151 7.44 -16.05 23.36
CA ASP A 151 6.87 -14.72 23.59
C ASP A 151 7.22 -13.52 22.69
N ALA A 152 6.13 -12.85 22.29
CA ALA A 152 5.94 -11.55 21.66
C ALA A 152 6.13 -11.42 20.12
N PRO A 153 5.14 -10.82 19.41
CA PRO A 153 5.28 -10.50 18.00
C PRO A 153 6.22 -9.30 17.86
N GLU A 154 7.42 -9.55 17.33
CA GLU A 154 8.34 -8.51 16.93
C GLU A 154 7.65 -7.56 15.94
N SER A 155 7.31 -6.38 16.44
CA SER A 155 7.04 -5.19 15.67
C SER A 155 8.23 -4.96 14.75
N TYR A 156 8.08 -5.27 13.47
CA TYR A 156 9.03 -4.97 12.40
C TYR A 156 9.44 -3.49 12.44
N VAL A 157 10.54 -3.21 13.14
CA VAL A 157 11.29 -1.98 13.01
C VAL A 157 11.96 -2.08 11.64
N CYS A 158 11.57 -1.20 10.72
CA CYS A 158 12.30 -1.00 9.48
C CYS A 158 13.71 -0.55 9.87
N SER A 159 14.71 -1.43 9.70
CA SER A 159 16.09 -1.13 10.07
C SER A 159 16.58 0.13 9.34
N PRO A 160 17.53 0.89 9.91
CA PRO A 160 18.11 2.05 9.25
C PRO A 160 18.65 1.74 7.84
N GLN A 161 19.16 0.52 7.59
CA GLN A 161 19.53 0.04 6.25
C GLN A 161 18.32 -0.07 5.32
N ARG A 162 17.25 -0.74 5.74
CA ARG A 162 16.04 -0.91 4.93
C ARG A 162 15.40 0.43 4.60
N GLN A 163 15.49 1.40 5.52
CA GLN A 163 15.03 2.75 5.25
C GLN A 163 15.89 3.50 4.22
N ARG A 164 17.22 3.31 4.23
CA ARG A 164 18.11 3.86 3.19
C ARG A 164 17.81 3.25 1.83
N GLU A 165 17.62 1.93 1.76
CA GLU A 165 17.25 1.23 0.51
C GLU A 165 15.92 1.74 -0.05
N LEU A 166 14.93 1.98 0.81
CA LEU A 166 13.63 2.50 0.39
C LEU A 166 13.70 3.96 -0.10
N LEU A 167 14.59 4.78 0.49
CA LEU A 167 14.86 6.13 0.00
C LEU A 167 15.59 6.11 -1.35
N LEU A 168 16.55 5.19 -1.52
CA LEU A 168 17.23 4.99 -2.80
C LEU A 168 16.24 4.57 -3.89
N HIS A 169 15.40 3.57 -3.63
CA HIS A 169 14.37 3.13 -4.57
C HIS A 169 13.40 4.26 -4.94
N ARG A 170 13.01 5.10 -3.98
CA ARG A 170 12.17 6.29 -4.25
C ARG A 170 12.91 7.30 -5.13
N ALA A 171 14.19 7.53 -4.89
CA ALA A 171 15.00 8.43 -5.71
C ALA A 171 15.18 7.91 -7.14
N GLU A 172 15.38 6.61 -7.31
CA GLU A 172 15.48 5.93 -8.61
C GLU A 172 14.17 6.04 -9.39
N GLU A 173 13.02 5.81 -8.75
CA GLU A 173 11.70 5.95 -9.38
C GLU A 173 11.46 7.40 -9.85
N GLN A 174 11.79 8.40 -9.03
CA GLN A 174 11.67 9.81 -9.41
C GLN A 174 12.61 10.16 -10.56
N LEU A 175 13.83 9.62 -10.58
CA LEU A 175 14.79 9.83 -11.66
C LEU A 175 14.27 9.25 -12.97
N GLU A 176 13.60 8.10 -12.93
CA GLU A 176 13.03 7.46 -14.11
C GLU A 176 11.84 8.28 -14.67
N VAL A 177 10.98 8.81 -13.79
CA VAL A 177 9.91 9.74 -14.21
C VAL A 177 10.48 10.99 -14.88
N VAL A 178 11.53 11.58 -14.31
CA VAL A 178 12.21 12.74 -14.90
C VAL A 178 12.83 12.39 -16.25
N ARG A 179 13.52 11.25 -16.37
CA ARG A 179 14.09 10.78 -17.64
C ARG A 179 13.01 10.62 -18.72
N SER A 180 11.90 9.96 -18.40
CA SER A 180 10.78 9.79 -19.32
C SER A 180 10.20 11.14 -19.78
N SER A 181 10.05 12.09 -18.84
CA SER A 181 9.63 13.45 -19.17
C SER A 181 10.62 14.18 -20.09
N CYS A 182 11.93 14.02 -19.86
CA CYS A 182 12.97 14.63 -20.71
C CYS A 182 12.94 14.06 -22.13
N LEU A 183 12.75 12.74 -22.29
CA LEU A 183 12.64 12.10 -23.59
C LEU A 183 11.38 12.56 -24.34
N SER A 184 10.24 12.66 -23.65
CA SER A 184 9.00 13.17 -24.23
C SER A 184 9.15 14.62 -24.69
N LEU A 185 9.75 15.47 -23.85
CA LEU A 185 10.02 16.87 -24.19
C LEU A 185 10.98 16.99 -25.37
N GLN A 186 12.02 16.15 -25.42
CA GLN A 186 12.96 16.10 -26.53
C GLN A 186 12.27 15.72 -27.85
N GLY A 187 11.47 14.66 -27.86
CA GLY A 187 10.70 14.26 -29.05
C GLY A 187 9.69 15.33 -29.47
N GLY A 188 9.09 16.03 -28.51
CA GLY A 188 8.22 17.18 -28.78
C GLY A 188 8.94 18.35 -29.44
N TYR A 189 10.18 18.64 -29.00
CA TYR A 189 11.03 19.67 -29.59
C TYR A 189 11.45 19.31 -31.02
N GLU A 190 11.87 18.07 -31.26
CA GLU A 190 12.22 17.58 -32.60
C GLU A 190 11.01 17.66 -33.56
N SER A 191 9.83 17.22 -33.11
CA SER A 191 8.60 17.33 -33.90
C SER A 191 8.21 18.80 -34.20
N LEU A 192 8.46 19.71 -33.25
CA LEU A 192 8.23 21.14 -33.47
C LEU A 192 9.23 21.70 -34.49
N GLN A 193 10.49 21.29 -34.42
CA GLN A 193 11.54 21.69 -35.36
C GLN A 193 11.22 21.19 -36.79
N ASP A 194 10.75 19.96 -36.93
CA ASP A 194 10.35 19.40 -38.23
C ASP A 194 9.18 20.17 -38.85
N ARG A 195 8.15 20.51 -38.05
CA ARG A 195 7.04 21.35 -38.52
C ARG A 195 7.52 22.74 -38.92
N TYR A 196 8.36 23.37 -38.12
CA TYR A 196 8.91 24.68 -38.46
C TYR A 196 9.69 24.64 -39.79
N LEU A 197 10.48 23.60 -40.02
CA LEU A 197 11.22 23.44 -41.29
C LEU A 197 10.32 23.12 -42.48
N SER A 198 9.19 22.45 -42.26
CA SER A 198 8.25 22.03 -43.32
C SER A 198 7.25 23.13 -43.68
N ASP A 199 6.68 23.80 -42.68
CA ASP A 199 5.58 24.76 -42.85
C ASP A 199 6.08 26.15 -43.25
N LEU A 200 7.34 26.50 -42.89
CA LEU A 200 7.93 27.80 -43.19
C LEU A 200 8.12 28.04 -44.70
N PRO A 201 8.64 27.08 -45.50
CA PRO A 201 8.68 27.20 -46.95
C PRO A 201 7.30 27.37 -47.60
N GLU A 202 6.32 26.55 -47.21
CA GLU A 202 4.95 26.62 -47.75
C GLU A 202 4.27 27.96 -47.43
N SER A 203 4.52 28.48 -46.22
CA SER A 203 4.03 29.79 -45.79
C SER A 203 4.66 30.92 -46.59
N LEU A 204 5.95 30.82 -46.93
CA LEU A 204 6.66 31.81 -47.74
C LEU A 204 6.18 31.78 -49.21
N GLU A 205 5.92 30.60 -49.76
CA GLU A 205 5.41 30.42 -51.13
C GLU A 205 3.97 30.94 -51.28
N SER A 206 3.09 30.63 -50.33
CA SER A 206 1.73 31.21 -50.28
C SER A 206 1.73 32.74 -50.19
N LEU A 207 2.67 33.31 -49.43
CA LEU A 207 2.84 34.77 -49.32
C LEU A 207 3.34 35.40 -50.63
N GLN A 208 4.12 34.66 -51.41
CA GLN A 208 4.60 35.10 -52.71
C GLN A 208 3.50 35.03 -53.78
N GLU A 209 2.67 33.98 -53.78
CA GLU A 209 1.52 33.84 -54.68
C GLU A 209 0.46 34.92 -54.45
N GLN A 210 0.21 35.33 -53.20
CA GLN A 210 -0.70 36.45 -52.89
C GLN A 210 -0.21 37.83 -53.36
N ARG A 211 1.06 37.95 -53.76
CA ARG A 211 1.64 39.21 -54.25
C ARG A 211 1.61 39.38 -55.77
N TYR A 212 1.13 38.38 -56.51
CA TYR A 212 0.90 38.42 -57.96
C TYR A 212 -0.59 38.44 -58.28
#